data_AF-A0AAW0GK89-F1
#
_entry.id   AF-A0AAW0GK89-F1
#
_cell.length_a   1.000
_cell.length_b   1.000
_cell.length_c   1.000
_cell.angle_alpha   90.00
_cell.angle_beta   90.00
_cell.angle_gamma   90.00
#
_symmetry.space_group_name_H-M   'P 1'
#
loop_
_entity.id
_entity.type
_entity.pdbx_description
1 polymer ?
#
loop_
_entity_poly.entity_id
_entity_poly.type
_entity_poly.pdbx_seq_one_letter_code
_entity_poly.pdbx_strand_id
1 'polypeptide(L)'
;MPLSGDAAIKKYSTAIEFEIRNKCIIMEQLERRLKAAEQDDAEAEREEVQFQMKQAKKTIEALKVLLSDVPRDWKSLENRILCHVVLSPPIGFNVGKDRFIEDWAVIEIDASTVDLSNLVGNVIDL
;
A
#
# COMPACT_ATOMS: atom_id res chain seq x y z
N MET A 1 15.36 -12.79 -0.63
CA MET A 1 15.37 -11.91 0.57
C MET A 1 13.92 -11.48 0.82
N PRO A 2 13.41 -11.48 2.06
CA PRO A 2 12.03 -11.06 2.34
C PRO A 2 11.85 -9.56 2.07
N LEU A 3 10.75 -9.17 1.41
CA LEU A 3 10.50 -7.77 1.01
C LEU A 3 10.38 -6.81 2.21
N SER A 4 9.95 -7.30 3.38
CA SER A 4 9.76 -6.47 4.57
C SER A 4 10.02 -7.23 5.86
N GLY A 5 10.80 -6.60 6.74
CA GLY A 5 10.99 -7.07 8.12
C GLY A 5 9.76 -6.81 8.98
N ASP A 6 9.68 -7.47 10.14
CA ASP A 6 8.54 -7.35 11.05
C ASP A 6 8.27 -5.91 11.50
N ALA A 7 9.33 -5.12 11.67
CA ALA A 7 9.22 -3.70 12.01
C ALA A 7 8.49 -2.89 10.94
N ALA A 8 8.72 -3.19 9.66
CA ALA A 8 8.06 -2.51 8.55
C ALA A 8 6.57 -2.86 8.51
N ILE A 9 6.22 -4.14 8.62
CA ILE A 9 4.82 -4.60 8.65
C ILE A 9 4.07 -3.95 9.81
N LYS A 10 4.66 -3.96 11.02
CA LYS A 10 4.07 -3.30 12.20
C LYS A 10 3.83 -1.82 11.95
N LYS A 11 4.80 -1.11 11.36
CA LYS A 11 4.67 0.31 11.02
C LYS A 11 3.49 0.54 10.07
N TYR A 12 3.33 -0.28 9.03
CA TYR A 12 2.22 -0.17 8.09
C TYR A 12 0.87 -0.47 8.75
N SER A 13 0.77 -1.52 9.57
CA SER A 13 -0.46 -1.81 10.33
C SER A 13 -0.86 -0.65 11.23
N THR A 14 0.08 -0.06 11.98
CA THR A 14 -0.18 1.12 12.81
C THR A 14 -0.62 2.33 11.99
N ALA A 15 -0.04 2.54 10.80
CA ALA A 15 -0.47 3.63 9.92
C ALA A 15 -1.91 3.44 9.42
N ILE A 16 -2.30 2.21 9.07
CA ILE A 16 -3.67 1.88 8.66
C ILE A 16 -4.67 2.11 9.81
N GLU A 17 -4.33 1.65 11.02
CA GLU A 17 -5.15 1.89 12.22
C GLU A 17 -5.33 3.39 12.51
N PHE A 18 -4.26 4.18 12.35
CA PHE A 18 -4.31 5.62 12.51
C PHE A 18 -5.24 6.29 11.50
N GLU A 19 -5.17 5.89 10.21
CA GLU A 19 -6.06 6.41 9.18
C GLU A 19 -7.53 6.04 9.40
N ILE A 20 -7.81 4.80 9.85
CA ILE A 20 -9.17 4.40 10.24
C ILE A 20 -9.69 5.33 11.34
N ARG A 21 -8.87 5.59 12.37
CA ARG A 21 -9.24 6.49 13.47
C ARG A 21 -9.51 7.91 12.97
N ASN A 22 -8.67 8.45 12.09
CA ASN A 22 -8.87 9.77 11.50
C ASN A 22 -10.20 9.85 10.74
N LYS A 23 -10.54 8.83 9.94
CA LYS A 23 -11.81 8.78 9.22
C LYS A 23 -13.02 8.68 10.16
N CYS A 24 -12.91 7.95 11.28
CA CYS A 24 -13.95 7.93 12.31
C CYS A 24 -14.19 9.32 12.92
N ILE A 25 -13.11 10.05 13.26
CA ILE A 25 -13.22 11.42 13.79
C ILE A 25 -13.90 12.36 12.78
N ILE A 26 -13.53 12.26 11.50
CA ILE A 26 -14.19 13.04 10.43
C ILE A 26 -15.68 12.71 10.35
N MET A 27 -16.05 11.42 10.42
CA MET A 27 -17.46 11.03 10.42
C MET A 27 -18.23 11.61 11.61
N GLU A 28 -17.68 11.55 12.82
CA GLU A 28 -18.31 12.15 14.01
C GLU A 28 -18.52 13.66 13.85
N GLN A 29 -17.59 14.36 13.22
CA GLN A 29 -17.73 15.79 12.91
C GLN A 29 -18.82 16.04 11.86
N LEU A 30 -18.88 15.21 10.82
CA LEU A 30 -19.92 15.30 9.78
C LEU A 30 -21.32 15.01 10.35
N GLU A 31 -21.46 14.06 11.27
CA GLU A 31 -22.73 13.80 11.95
C GLU A 31 -23.22 15.00 12.77
N ARG A 32 -22.30 15.73 13.42
CA ARG A 32 -22.64 16.98 14.13
C ARG A 32 -23.09 18.07 13.17
N ARG A 33 -22.43 18.19 12.01
CA ARG A 33 -22.82 19.16 10.95
C ARG A 33 -24.18 18.83 10.35
N LEU A 34 -24.46 17.55 10.10
CA LEU A 34 -25.75 17.11 9.57
C LEU A 34 -26.90 17.51 10.50
N LYS A 35 -26.74 17.30 11.82
CA LYS A 35 -27.73 17.71 12.83
C LYS A 35 -27.98 19.22 12.88
N ALA A 36 -26.96 20.03 12.58
CA ALA A 36 -27.11 21.48 12.50
C ALA A 36 -27.84 21.90 11.21
N ALA A 37 -27.48 21.32 10.07
CA ALA A 37 -28.15 21.57 8.79
C ALA A 37 -29.61 21.05 8.74
N GLU A 38 -29.96 20.09 9.59
CA GLU A 38 -31.35 19.68 9.82
C GLU A 38 -32.20 20.80 10.42
N GLN A 39 -31.61 21.70 11.21
CA GLN A 39 -32.31 22.83 11.84
C GLN A 39 -32.47 24.04 10.92
N ASP A 40 -31.51 24.25 10.01
CA ASP A 40 -31.44 25.43 9.14
C ASP A 40 -32.04 25.23 7.72
N ASP A 41 -32.67 24.08 7.47
CA ASP A 41 -33.25 23.68 6.17
C ASP A 41 -32.30 23.80 4.96
N ALA A 42 -31.01 23.57 5.20
CA ALA A 42 -29.94 23.71 4.22
C ALA A 42 -29.72 22.41 3.41
N GLU A 43 -30.60 22.13 2.45
CA GLU A 43 -30.60 20.87 1.68
C GLU A 43 -29.28 20.58 0.96
N ALA A 44 -28.65 21.59 0.34
CA ALA A 44 -27.36 21.43 -0.35
C ALA A 44 -26.22 21.02 0.61
N GLU A 45 -26.24 21.48 1.86
CA GLU A 45 -25.25 21.06 2.86
C GLU A 45 -25.50 19.61 3.31
N ARG A 46 -26.76 19.19 3.41
CA ARG A 46 -27.11 17.81 3.75
C ARG A 46 -26.61 16.82 2.72
N GLU A 47 -26.83 17.09 1.43
CA GLU A 47 -26.37 16.22 0.34
C GLU A 47 -24.84 16.06 0.35
N GLU A 48 -24.09 17.16 0.52
CA GLU A 48 -22.63 17.14 0.58
C GLU A 48 -22.13 16.35 1.79
N VAL A 49 -22.70 16.58 2.98
CA VAL A 49 -22.32 15.86 4.19
C VAL A 49 -22.60 14.37 4.07
N GLN A 50 -23.75 13.98 3.52
CA GLN A 50 -24.08 12.56 3.29
C GLN A 50 -23.12 11.91 2.28
N PHE A 51 -22.74 12.62 1.22
CA PHE A 51 -21.76 12.14 0.25
C PHE A 51 -20.38 11.91 0.90
N GLN A 52 -19.90 12.87 1.70
CA GLN A 52 -18.64 12.73 2.44
C GLN A 52 -18.68 11.58 3.45
N MET A 53 -19.80 11.39 4.16
CA MET A 53 -19.98 10.26 5.07
C MET A 53 -19.93 8.92 4.33
N LYS A 54 -20.55 8.81 3.15
CA LYS A 54 -20.51 7.59 2.32
C LYS A 54 -19.07 7.28 1.87
N GLN A 55 -18.31 8.27 1.46
CA GLN A 55 -16.90 8.10 1.10
C GLN A 55 -16.02 7.68 2.28
N ALA A 56 -16.23 8.30 3.45
CA ALA A 56 -15.49 7.96 4.67
C ALA A 56 -15.77 6.51 5.10
N LYS A 57 -17.04 6.07 5.08
CA LYS A 57 -17.43 4.69 5.35
C LYS A 57 -16.76 3.69 4.39
N LYS A 58 -16.83 3.95 3.08
CA LYS A 58 -16.19 3.09 2.07
C LYS A 58 -14.68 2.99 2.29
N THR A 59 -14.04 4.11 2.63
CA THR A 59 -12.59 4.14 2.93
C THR A 59 -12.27 3.32 4.18
N ILE A 60 -13.06 3.45 5.26
CA ILE A 60 -12.87 2.68 6.49
C ILE A 60 -13.03 1.18 6.22
N GLU A 61 -14.04 0.77 5.45
CA GLU A 61 -14.25 -0.63 5.09
C GLU A 61 -13.06 -1.19 4.31
N ALA A 62 -12.58 -0.47 3.30
CA ALA A 62 -11.40 -0.87 2.54
C ALA A 62 -10.15 -0.98 3.42
N LEU A 63 -9.92 -0.02 4.32
CA LEU A 63 -8.78 -0.04 5.24
C LEU A 63 -8.87 -1.17 6.27
N LYS A 64 -10.07 -1.53 6.74
CA LYS A 64 -10.27 -2.67 7.63
C LYS A 64 -9.97 -4.00 6.94
N VAL A 65 -10.38 -4.15 5.68
CA VAL A 65 -10.03 -5.32 4.85
C VAL A 65 -8.51 -5.41 4.72
N LEU A 66 -7.85 -4.32 4.31
CA LEU A 66 -6.40 -4.27 4.21
C LEU A 66 -5.70 -4.59 5.53
N LEU A 67 -6.16 -4.04 6.65
CA LEU A 67 -5.62 -4.31 7.98
C LEU A 67 -5.74 -5.79 8.37
N SER A 68 -6.79 -6.48 7.91
CA SER A 68 -6.98 -7.91 8.15
C SER A 68 -6.13 -8.79 7.22
N ASP A 69 -5.90 -8.35 5.99
CA ASP A 69 -5.12 -9.06 4.99
C ASP A 69 -3.63 -9.04 5.33
N VAL A 70 -3.10 -7.92 5.82
CA VAL A 70 -1.68 -7.76 6.18
C VAL A 70 -1.17 -8.87 7.13
N PRO A 71 -1.76 -9.12 8.32
CA PRO A 71 -1.30 -10.19 9.19
C PRO A 71 -1.72 -11.59 8.72
N ARG A 72 -2.75 -11.73 7.88
CA ARG A 72 -3.13 -13.03 7.32
C ARG A 72 -2.08 -13.50 6.31
N ASP A 73 -1.72 -12.63 5.38
CA ASP A 73 -0.93 -12.99 4.22
C ASP A 73 0.56 -12.76 4.46
N TRP A 74 0.94 -11.73 5.23
CA TRP A 74 2.33 -11.31 5.39
C TRP A 74 2.95 -11.66 6.74
N LYS A 75 2.26 -12.40 7.62
CA LYS A 75 2.84 -12.76 8.92
C LYS A 75 3.97 -13.77 8.80
N SER A 76 3.83 -14.79 7.95
CA SER A 76 4.92 -15.75 7.69
C SER A 76 6.01 -15.10 6.86
N LEU A 77 7.28 -15.40 7.15
CA LEU A 77 8.42 -14.91 6.38
C LEU A 77 8.42 -15.45 4.95
N GLU A 78 7.96 -16.68 4.77
CA GLU A 78 7.90 -17.38 3.47
C GLU A 78 6.99 -16.65 2.50
N ASN A 79 5.85 -16.16 2.98
CA ASN A 79 4.90 -15.36 2.18
C ASN A 79 5.43 -13.96 1.82
N ARG A 80 6.61 -13.56 2.33
CA ARG A 80 7.25 -12.28 2.01
C ARG A 80 8.38 -12.44 0.99
N ILE A 81 8.63 -13.66 0.53
CA ILE A 81 9.62 -13.94 -0.51
C ILE A 81 8.89 -13.81 -1.85
N LEU A 82 9.12 -12.70 -2.55
CA LEU A 82 8.50 -12.45 -3.86
C LEU A 82 9.37 -12.95 -5.03
N CYS A 83 10.66 -13.16 -4.78
CA CYS A 83 11.61 -13.44 -5.83
C CYS A 83 12.89 -14.12 -5.32
N HIS A 84 13.58 -14.75 -6.26
CA HIS A 84 14.84 -15.44 -6.06
C HIS A 84 15.89 -14.88 -7.02
N VAL A 85 17.11 -14.67 -6.52
CA VAL A 85 18.24 -14.27 -7.37
C VAL A 85 18.75 -15.52 -8.08
N VAL A 86 18.71 -15.50 -9.41
CA VAL A 86 19.19 -16.59 -10.27
C VAL A 86 20.67 -16.41 -10.58
N LEU A 87 21.08 -15.16 -10.85
CA LEU A 87 22.45 -14.83 -11.21
C LEU A 87 22.78 -13.43 -10.71
N SER A 88 23.93 -13.29 -10.08
CA SER A 88 24.54 -12.00 -9.73
C SER A 88 26.04 -12.17 -9.95
N PRO A 89 26.59 -11.75 -11.09
CA PRO A 89 28.03 -11.76 -11.30
C PRO A 89 28.74 -10.92 -10.23
N PRO A 90 30.02 -11.20 -9.92
CA PRO A 90 30.84 -10.29 -9.13
C PRO A 90 30.88 -8.91 -9.78
N ILE A 91 30.83 -7.86 -8.97
CA ILE A 91 30.91 -6.47 -9.47
C ILE A 91 32.20 -6.31 -10.27
N GLY A 92 32.05 -6.01 -11.55
CA GLY A 92 33.16 -5.81 -12.49
C GLY A 92 33.42 -4.33 -12.72
N PHE A 93 34.67 -3.90 -12.57
CA PHE A 93 35.10 -2.54 -12.94
C PHE A 93 35.81 -2.55 -14.30
N ASN A 94 35.58 -1.51 -15.10
CA ASN A 94 36.19 -1.34 -16.42
C ASN A 94 35.94 -2.52 -17.38
N VAL A 95 34.73 -3.07 -17.36
CA VAL A 95 34.33 -4.21 -18.20
C VAL A 95 34.08 -3.75 -19.64
N GLY A 96 34.57 -4.53 -20.61
CA GLY A 96 34.41 -4.25 -22.04
C GLY A 96 35.27 -3.09 -22.56
N LYS A 97 35.10 -2.77 -23.85
CA LYS A 97 35.88 -1.69 -24.51
C LYS A 97 35.56 -0.30 -23.95
N ASP A 98 34.32 -0.13 -23.53
CA ASP A 98 33.80 1.15 -23.04
C ASP A 98 33.97 1.31 -21.52
N ARG A 99 34.56 0.30 -20.85
CA ARG A 99 34.91 0.32 -19.43
C ARG A 99 33.73 0.59 -18.50
N PHE A 100 32.60 -0.05 -18.76
CA PHE A 100 31.42 0.04 -17.90
C PHE A 100 31.62 -0.69 -16.57
N ILE A 101 30.74 -0.39 -15.63
CA ILE A 101 30.59 -1.19 -14.41
C ILE A 101 29.61 -2.32 -14.76
N GLU A 102 30.04 -3.56 -14.55
CA GLU A 102 29.14 -4.71 -14.60
C GLU A 102 28.50 -4.88 -13.23
N ASP A 103 27.30 -4.33 -13.09
CA ASP A 103 26.47 -4.40 -11.88
C ASP A 103 25.02 -4.71 -12.30
N TRP A 104 24.74 -5.99 -12.52
CA TRP A 104 23.42 -6.49 -12.86
C TRP A 104 23.13 -7.81 -12.15
N ALA A 105 21.85 -8.11 -11.96
CA ALA A 105 21.40 -9.40 -11.46
C ALA A 105 20.16 -9.86 -12.23
N VAL A 106 20.00 -11.18 -12.36
CA VAL A 106 18.76 -11.80 -12.85
C VAL A 106 17.98 -12.28 -11.65
N ILE A 107 16.74 -11.82 -11.57
CA ILE A 107 15.81 -12.11 -10.50
C ILE A 107 14.61 -12.84 -11.11
N GLU A 108 14.32 -14.03 -10.60
CA GLU A 108 13.11 -14.78 -10.91
C GLU A 108 12.01 -14.38 -9.93
N ILE A 109 10.84 -14.05 -10.46
CA ILE A 109 9.71 -13.55 -9.70
C ILE A 109 8.67 -14.66 -9.55
N ASP A 110 8.22 -14.90 -8.32
CA ASP A 110 7.18 -15.89 -8.06
C ASP A 110 5.82 -15.34 -8.48
N ALA A 111 5.35 -15.78 -9.64
CA ALA A 111 4.07 -15.40 -10.25
C ALA A 111 2.84 -15.72 -9.38
N SER A 112 2.97 -16.58 -8.36
CA SER A 112 1.87 -16.86 -7.42
C SER A 112 1.72 -15.77 -6.35
N THR A 113 2.76 -14.96 -6.14
CA THR A 113 2.82 -13.95 -5.07
C THR A 113 2.54 -12.53 -5.56
N VAL A 114 2.64 -12.29 -6.87
CA VAL A 114 2.44 -10.98 -7.49
C VAL A 114 1.51 -11.07 -8.70
N ASP A 115 0.68 -10.05 -8.87
CA ASP A 115 -0.08 -9.88 -10.10
C ASP A 115 0.84 -9.39 -11.23
N LEU A 116 1.26 -10.33 -12.07
CA LEU A 116 2.15 -10.07 -13.20
C LEU A 116 1.58 -9.07 -14.21
N SER A 117 0.25 -8.88 -14.27
CA SER A 117 -0.36 -7.91 -15.19
C SER A 117 -0.08 -6.46 -14.79
N ASN A 118 0.25 -6.24 -13.51
CA ASN A 118 0.54 -4.93 -12.93
C ASN A 118 2.03 -4.74 -12.60
N LEU A 119 2.88 -5.71 -12.94
CA LEU A 119 4.30 -5.64 -12.71
C LEU A 119 5.02 -5.03 -13.91
N VAL A 120 5.51 -3.80 -13.76
CA VAL A 120 6.36 -3.16 -14.77
C VAL A 120 7.77 -3.75 -14.65
N GLY A 121 8.11 -4.68 -15.55
CA GLY A 121 9.45 -5.26 -15.63
C GLY A 121 10.51 -4.24 -16.10
N ASN A 122 11.76 -4.43 -15.67
CA ASN A 122 12.96 -3.64 -16.03
C ASN A 122 12.70 -2.17 -16.36
N VAL A 123 12.68 -1.33 -15.31
CA VAL A 123 12.85 0.12 -15.49
C VAL A 123 14.35 0.39 -15.57
N ILE A 124 14.87 0.56 -16.79
CA ILE A 124 16.18 1.14 -16.99
C ILE A 124 15.96 2.66 -17.00
N ASP A 125 16.28 3.32 -15.89
CA ASP A 125 16.40 4.78 -15.86
C ASP A 125 17.79 5.11 -16.41
N LEU A 126 17.84 5.57 -17.66
CA LEU A 126 19.08 5.93 -18.39
C LEU A 126 19.41 7.41 -18.20
#